data_AF-A0A0M9VWY0-F1
#
_entry.id   AF-A0A0M9VWY0-F1
#
_cell.length_a   1.000
_cell.length_b   1.000
_cell.length_c   1.000
_cell.angle_alpha   90.00
_cell.angle_beta   90.00
_cell.angle_gamma   90.00
#
_symmetry.space_group_name_H-M   'P 1'
#
loop_
_entity.id
_entity.type
_entity.pdbx_description
1 polymer ?
#
loop_
_entity_poly.entity_id
_entity_poly.type
_entity_poly.pdbx_seq_one_letter_code
_entity_poly.pdbx_strand_id
1 'polypeptide(L)'
;MAAPPELAASLNYLTDAAHLLRTAAPETSAHLMSQRASLLYHHGMAVSETQRQHVCGACGHIMIPGQGTRITLESKKGRQGRQDRKSRKGSGHHHHTAKAKQAAAASGPVKVISCGLCDRATRTCLPAPERATRRRMTMPKAKKQVDMVDKRQAPITSAANVTANVTANASSKKRAKSRKAGLQALLSGQQQRQSNPLSLADFGR
;
A
#
# COMPACT_ATOMS: atom_id res chain seq x y z
N MET A 1 0.95 -36.69 11.38
CA MET A 1 0.67 -37.76 12.36
C MET A 1 -0.60 -37.37 13.11
N ALA A 2 -1.53 -38.30 13.31
CA ALA A 2 -2.73 -38.05 14.11
C ALA A 2 -2.38 -38.16 15.61
N ALA A 3 -3.01 -37.35 16.45
CA ALA A 3 -2.87 -37.44 17.90
C ALA A 3 -3.65 -38.66 18.45
N PRO A 4 -3.21 -39.26 19.57
CA PRO A 4 -4.04 -40.19 20.33
C PRO A 4 -5.39 -39.55 20.69
N PRO A 5 -6.50 -40.32 20.74
CA PRO A 5 -7.83 -39.77 20.98
C PRO A 5 -7.96 -39.06 22.33
N GLU A 6 -7.31 -39.60 23.37
CA GLU A 6 -7.24 -39.00 24.71
C GLU A 6 -6.51 -37.64 24.68
N LEU A 7 -5.35 -37.56 24.03
CA LEU A 7 -4.60 -36.31 23.87
C LEU A 7 -5.43 -35.27 23.11
N ALA A 8 -6.12 -35.67 22.04
CA ALA A 8 -7.00 -34.77 21.29
C ALA A 8 -8.15 -34.24 22.17
N ALA A 9 -8.78 -35.09 22.97
CA ALA A 9 -9.80 -34.68 23.94
C ALA A 9 -9.25 -33.71 24.99
N SER A 10 -8.07 -33.97 25.56
CA SER A 10 -7.42 -33.07 26.52
C SER A 10 -7.08 -31.71 25.91
N LEU A 11 -6.55 -31.68 24.68
CA LEU A 11 -6.24 -30.44 23.97
C LEU A 11 -7.49 -29.61 23.67
N ASN A 12 -8.61 -30.26 23.35
CA ASN A 12 -9.91 -29.59 23.14
C ASN A 12 -10.46 -29.06 24.46
N TYR A 13 -10.50 -29.87 25.52
CA TYR A 13 -10.92 -29.44 26.86
C TYR A 13 -10.17 -28.20 27.36
N LEU A 14 -8.83 -28.19 27.24
CA LEU A 14 -8.00 -27.03 27.59
C LEU A 14 -8.30 -25.79 26.71
N THR A 15 -8.70 -26.01 25.46
CA THR A 15 -9.10 -24.93 24.54
C THR A 15 -10.41 -24.30 25.00
N ASP A 16 -11.43 -25.13 25.23
CA ASP A 16 -12.78 -24.69 25.55
C ASP A 16 -12.84 -24.06 26.95
N ALA A 17 -12.22 -24.70 27.95
CA ALA A 17 -12.13 -24.17 29.32
C ALA A 17 -11.44 -22.80 29.37
N ALA A 18 -10.35 -22.62 28.61
CA ALA A 18 -9.69 -21.31 28.52
C ALA A 18 -10.58 -20.27 27.82
N HIS A 19 -11.31 -20.64 26.77
CA HIS A 19 -12.23 -19.72 26.10
C HIS A 19 -13.42 -19.30 26.98
N LEU A 20 -13.94 -20.20 27.83
CA LEU A 20 -14.97 -19.91 28.83
C LEU A 20 -14.46 -18.95 29.91
N LEU A 21 -13.26 -19.17 30.44
CA LEU A 21 -12.70 -18.38 31.54
C LEU A 21 -12.10 -17.03 31.10
N ARG A 22 -11.80 -16.85 29.80
CA ARG A 22 -11.06 -15.71 29.24
C ARG A 22 -11.45 -14.32 29.75
N THR A 23 -12.74 -14.06 29.92
CA THR A 23 -13.25 -12.73 30.33
C THR A 23 -13.31 -12.55 31.83
N ALA A 24 -13.61 -13.60 32.60
CA ALA A 24 -13.72 -13.55 34.06
C ALA A 24 -12.37 -13.73 34.76
N ALA A 25 -11.47 -14.51 34.17
CA ALA A 25 -10.16 -14.85 34.69
C ALA A 25 -9.14 -14.99 33.54
N PRO A 26 -8.64 -13.87 32.99
CA PRO A 26 -7.70 -13.88 31.86
C PRO A 26 -6.39 -14.62 32.18
N GLU A 27 -5.95 -14.60 33.44
CA GLU A 27 -4.75 -15.32 33.90
C GLU A 27 -4.91 -16.84 33.90
N THR A 28 -6.06 -17.37 34.37
CA THR A 28 -6.32 -18.82 34.35
C THR A 28 -6.50 -19.32 32.92
N SER A 29 -7.16 -18.53 32.05
CA SER A 29 -7.24 -18.84 30.62
C SER A 29 -5.86 -18.91 29.95
N ALA A 30 -4.95 -18.01 30.35
CA ALA A 30 -3.58 -17.99 29.86
C ALA A 30 -2.80 -19.21 30.36
N HIS A 31 -2.96 -19.59 31.64
CA HIS A 31 -2.36 -20.80 32.21
C HIS A 31 -2.79 -22.07 31.46
N LEU A 32 -4.10 -22.29 31.24
CA LEU A 32 -4.62 -23.44 30.51
C LEU A 32 -4.07 -23.52 29.07
N MET A 33 -3.98 -22.37 28.38
CA MET A 33 -3.37 -22.29 27.05
C MET A 33 -1.86 -22.56 27.06
N SER A 34 -1.14 -22.18 28.13
CA SER A 34 0.28 -22.49 28.31
C SER A 34 0.51 -23.99 28.54
N GLN A 35 -0.36 -24.63 29.33
CA GLN A 35 -0.36 -26.08 29.53
C GLN A 35 -0.65 -26.82 28.22
N ARG A 36 -1.64 -26.35 27.44
CA ARG A 36 -1.94 -26.87 26.10
C ARG A 36 -0.74 -26.74 25.15
N ALA A 37 0.01 -25.63 25.21
CA ALA A 37 1.23 -25.45 24.41
C ALA A 37 2.36 -26.40 24.84
N SER A 38 2.51 -26.64 26.15
CA SER A 38 3.43 -27.64 26.69
C SER A 38 3.12 -29.05 26.18
N LEU A 39 1.86 -29.48 26.23
CA LEU A 39 1.44 -30.78 25.68
C LEU A 39 1.76 -30.92 24.18
N LEU A 40 1.45 -29.90 23.37
CA LEU A 40 1.83 -29.92 21.94
C LEU A 40 3.34 -30.04 21.73
N TYR A 41 4.15 -29.35 22.55
CA TYR A 41 5.61 -29.44 22.48
C TYR A 41 6.12 -30.85 22.83
N HIS A 42 5.66 -31.43 23.95
CA HIS A 42 6.06 -32.77 24.38
C HIS A 42 5.68 -33.87 23.36
N HIS A 43 4.56 -33.72 22.66
CA HIS A 43 4.13 -34.64 21.60
C HIS A 43 4.64 -34.27 20.19
N GLY A 44 5.57 -33.31 20.06
CA GLY A 44 6.18 -32.92 18.78
C GLY A 44 5.19 -32.31 17.76
N MET A 45 4.05 -31.81 18.24
CA MET A 45 2.98 -31.28 17.40
C MET A 45 3.21 -29.81 17.03
N ALA A 46 3.28 -29.53 15.73
CA ALA A 46 3.46 -28.16 15.24
C ALA A 46 2.21 -27.29 15.48
N VAL A 47 2.40 -26.12 16.08
CA VAL A 47 1.34 -25.10 16.24
C VAL A 47 1.12 -24.39 14.90
N SER A 48 -0.14 -24.29 14.45
CA SER A 48 -0.48 -23.58 13.21
C SER A 48 -0.19 -22.08 13.32
N GLU A 49 0.18 -21.45 12.21
CA GLU A 49 0.47 -20.00 12.18
C GLU A 49 -0.75 -19.17 12.61
N THR A 50 -1.96 -19.62 12.26
CA THR A 50 -3.22 -19.03 12.76
C THR A 50 -3.28 -19.08 14.29
N GLN A 51 -3.01 -20.24 14.91
CA GLN A 51 -3.01 -20.34 16.37
C GLN A 51 -1.92 -19.47 17.03
N ARG A 52 -0.73 -19.37 16.44
CA ARG A 52 0.34 -18.46 16.91
C ARG A 52 -0.08 -16.98 16.92
N GLN A 53 -1.05 -16.60 16.09
CA GLN A 53 -1.62 -15.25 16.05
C GLN A 53 -2.78 -15.03 17.03
N HIS A 54 -3.38 -16.09 17.57
CA HIS A 54 -4.49 -16.03 18.54
C HIS A 54 -4.06 -16.28 19.98
N VAL A 55 -2.92 -16.92 20.22
CA VAL A 55 -2.44 -17.28 21.57
C VAL A 55 -1.00 -16.82 21.73
N CYS A 56 -0.69 -16.11 22.82
CA CYS A 56 0.67 -15.68 23.09
C CYS A 56 1.56 -16.88 23.40
N GLY A 57 2.56 -17.15 22.55
CA GLY A 57 3.53 -18.24 22.75
C GLY A 57 4.52 -18.06 23.91
N ALA A 58 4.27 -17.14 24.84
CA ALA A 58 5.07 -16.95 26.06
C ALA A 58 4.27 -17.20 27.34
N CYS A 59 3.08 -16.61 27.47
CA CYS A 59 2.24 -16.74 28.66
C CYS A 59 0.91 -17.47 28.42
N GLY A 60 0.59 -17.85 27.17
CA GLY A 60 -0.68 -18.47 26.80
C GLY A 60 -1.89 -17.53 26.68
N HIS A 61 -1.74 -16.23 26.95
CA HIS A 61 -2.88 -15.29 26.88
C HIS A 61 -3.54 -15.27 25.49
N ILE A 62 -4.88 -15.34 25.46
CA ILE A 62 -5.70 -15.35 24.25
C ILE A 62 -5.78 -13.92 23.69
N MET A 63 -5.13 -13.70 22.56
CA MET A 63 -4.89 -12.39 21.96
C MET A 63 -6.09 -11.92 21.11
N ILE A 64 -6.97 -11.10 21.68
CA ILE A 64 -8.14 -10.52 20.98
C ILE A 64 -7.91 -9.04 20.64
N PRO A 65 -7.93 -8.64 19.36
CA PRO A 65 -7.80 -7.24 18.95
C PRO A 65 -8.87 -6.37 19.61
N GLY A 66 -8.45 -5.26 20.24
CA GLY A 66 -9.36 -4.36 20.95
C GLY A 66 -9.59 -4.74 22.43
N GLN A 67 -9.15 -5.91 22.88
CA GLN A 67 -9.16 -6.31 24.30
C GLN A 67 -7.71 -6.40 24.80
N GLY A 68 -7.07 -5.24 24.98
CA GLY A 68 -5.66 -5.10 25.41
C GLY A 68 -4.60 -5.51 24.38
N THR A 69 -4.87 -6.53 23.55
CA THR A 69 -3.97 -6.95 22.47
C THR A 69 -3.90 -5.88 21.37
N ARG A 70 -2.68 -5.52 20.99
CA ARG A 70 -2.40 -4.50 19.97
C ARG A 70 -1.93 -5.17 18.68
N ILE A 71 -2.48 -4.73 17.54
CA ILE A 71 -2.00 -5.14 16.21
C ILE A 71 -1.45 -3.93 15.47
N THR A 72 -0.26 -4.08 14.89
CA THR A 72 0.33 -3.09 13.97
C THR A 72 0.75 -3.75 12.65
N LEU A 73 0.69 -2.97 11.57
CA LEU A 73 1.13 -3.38 10.23
C LEU A 73 2.38 -2.57 9.85
N GLU A 74 3.55 -3.18 10.02
CA GLU A 74 4.83 -2.59 9.65
C GLU A 74 5.06 -2.74 8.14
N SER A 75 4.78 -1.69 7.38
CA SER A 75 5.19 -1.61 5.98
C SER A 75 6.71 -1.41 5.86
N LYS A 76 7.37 -2.18 4.99
CA LYS A 76 8.79 -1.98 4.61
C LYS A 76 8.93 -0.72 3.76
N LYS A 77 8.83 0.45 4.40
CA LYS A 77 8.71 1.77 3.77
C LYS A 77 10.03 2.20 3.11
N GLY A 78 10.26 1.77 1.87
CA GLY A 78 10.99 2.50 0.82
C GLY A 78 12.45 2.92 1.04
N ARG A 79 13.13 2.56 2.14
CA ARG A 79 14.51 3.03 2.44
C ARG A 79 15.53 2.70 1.32
N GLN A 80 15.32 1.61 0.59
CA GLN A 80 16.15 1.21 -0.55
C GLN A 80 16.14 2.27 -1.68
N GLY A 81 15.01 2.95 -1.94
CA GLY A 81 14.89 3.93 -3.02
C GLY A 81 15.74 5.20 -2.87
N ARG A 82 16.14 5.55 -1.63
CA ARG A 82 17.10 6.64 -1.36
C ARG A 82 18.55 6.15 -1.29
N GLN A 83 18.81 4.94 -0.77
CA GLN A 83 20.17 4.41 -0.68
C GLN A 83 20.74 3.97 -2.04
N ASP A 84 19.94 3.32 -2.90
CA ASP A 84 20.39 2.92 -4.25
C ASP A 84 20.73 4.12 -5.15
N ARG A 85 20.18 5.31 -4.88
CA ARG A 85 20.58 6.55 -5.59
C ARG A 85 21.93 7.12 -5.13
N LYS A 86 22.39 6.81 -3.90
CA LYS A 86 23.69 7.26 -3.40
C LYS A 86 24.81 6.25 -3.73
N SER A 87 24.47 4.95 -3.80
CA SER A 87 25.41 3.87 -4.17
C SER A 87 25.84 3.89 -5.64
N ARG A 88 24.99 4.32 -6.59
CA ARG A 88 25.30 4.33 -8.04
C ARG A 88 26.44 5.26 -8.49
N LYS A 89 27.18 5.91 -7.59
CA LYS A 89 28.27 6.85 -7.91
C LYS A 89 29.66 6.41 -7.42
N GLY A 90 29.81 5.20 -6.90
CA GLY A 90 31.09 4.65 -6.46
C GLY A 90 31.10 3.12 -6.45
N SER A 91 32.26 2.55 -6.79
CA SER A 91 32.62 1.13 -6.95
C SER A 91 31.86 0.31 -8.01
N GLY A 92 32.62 -0.19 -9.00
CA GLY A 92 32.31 -1.42 -9.71
C GLY A 92 32.64 -2.66 -8.86
N HIS A 93 32.37 -3.84 -9.41
CA HIS A 93 32.64 -5.17 -8.82
C HIS A 93 31.86 -5.56 -7.54
N HIS A 94 30.57 -5.90 -7.68
CA HIS A 94 29.93 -6.89 -6.79
C HIS A 94 28.81 -7.68 -7.49
N HIS A 95 29.15 -8.83 -8.10
CA HIS A 95 28.16 -9.72 -8.72
C HIS A 95 27.38 -10.61 -7.72
N HIS A 96 27.76 -10.67 -6.45
CA HIS A 96 27.14 -11.58 -5.46
C HIS A 96 25.86 -11.06 -4.78
N THR A 97 25.49 -9.79 -4.94
CA THR A 97 24.38 -9.17 -4.15
C THR A 97 22.98 -9.27 -4.78
N ALA A 98 22.86 -9.79 -6.00
CA ALA A 98 21.59 -9.83 -6.73
C ALA A 98 20.51 -10.71 -6.06
N LYS A 99 20.91 -11.88 -5.52
CA LYS A 99 19.97 -12.86 -4.91
C LYS A 99 19.30 -12.32 -3.65
N ALA A 100 20.04 -11.57 -2.83
CA ALA A 100 19.51 -10.93 -1.61
C ALA A 100 18.51 -9.79 -1.93
N LYS A 101 18.75 -9.01 -3.00
CA LYS A 101 17.81 -7.96 -3.42
C LYS A 101 16.47 -8.51 -3.92
N GLN A 102 16.44 -9.69 -4.53
CA GLN A 102 15.21 -10.34 -4.98
C GLN A 102 14.36 -10.87 -3.82
N ALA A 103 14.97 -11.53 -2.83
CA ALA A 103 14.25 -12.00 -1.63
C ALA A 103 13.63 -10.84 -0.82
N ALA A 104 14.32 -9.70 -0.73
CA ALA A 104 13.78 -8.50 -0.10
C ALA A 104 12.59 -7.88 -0.85
N ALA A 105 12.48 -8.08 -2.16
CA ALA A 105 11.39 -7.56 -2.99
C ALA A 105 10.11 -8.43 -2.96
N ALA A 106 10.21 -9.70 -2.55
CA ALA A 106 9.07 -10.62 -2.43
C ALA A 106 8.40 -10.60 -1.05
N SER A 107 9.03 -9.99 -0.04
CA SER A 107 8.53 -9.96 1.33
C SER A 107 7.64 -8.73 1.58
N GLY A 108 6.37 -8.98 1.91
CA GLY A 108 5.36 -7.96 2.15
C GLY A 108 5.47 -7.26 3.51
N PRO A 109 4.39 -6.59 3.97
CA PRO A 109 4.35 -5.98 5.30
C PRO A 109 4.42 -7.04 6.40
N VAL A 110 4.90 -6.64 7.57
CA VAL A 110 4.94 -7.51 8.76
C VAL A 110 3.74 -7.17 9.65
N LYS A 111 2.91 -8.17 9.95
CA LYS A 111 1.90 -8.10 11.01
C LYS A 111 2.59 -8.34 12.34
N VAL A 112 2.47 -7.40 13.26
CA VAL A 112 2.96 -7.52 14.63
C VAL A 112 1.75 -7.54 15.57
N ILE A 113 1.70 -8.53 16.46
CA ILE A 113 0.64 -8.72 17.45
C ILE A 113 1.31 -8.71 18.83
N SER A 114 1.04 -7.70 19.65
CA SER A 114 1.55 -7.60 21.03
C SER A 114 0.52 -8.14 22.01
N CYS A 115 0.95 -9.06 22.85
CA CYS A 115 0.14 -9.66 23.92
C CYS A 115 -0.31 -8.59 24.94
N GLY A 116 -1.60 -8.54 25.26
CA GLY A 116 -2.14 -7.62 26.27
C GLY A 116 -1.81 -7.94 27.73
N LEU A 117 -1.10 -9.04 28.02
CA LEU A 117 -0.74 -9.48 29.38
C LEU A 117 0.77 -9.39 29.67
N CYS A 118 1.64 -9.61 28.68
CA CYS A 118 3.10 -9.62 28.86
C CYS A 118 3.88 -8.86 27.78
N ASP A 119 3.19 -8.06 26.96
CA ASP A 119 3.70 -7.24 25.85
C ASP A 119 4.52 -7.94 24.75
N ARG A 120 4.82 -9.24 24.89
CA ARG A 120 5.62 -9.98 23.90
C ARG A 120 4.92 -9.98 22.55
N ALA A 121 5.70 -9.64 21.51
CA ALA A 121 5.23 -9.47 20.15
C ALA A 121 5.41 -10.72 19.28
N THR A 122 4.32 -11.28 18.76
CA THR A 122 4.35 -12.24 17.66
C THR A 122 4.46 -11.48 16.34
N ARG A 123 5.37 -11.91 15.46
CA ARG A 123 5.57 -11.32 14.11
C ARG A 123 5.24 -12.33 13.03
N THR A 124 4.41 -11.94 12.06
CA THR A 124 4.08 -12.72 10.87
C THR A 124 4.41 -11.90 9.62
N CYS A 125 5.25 -12.46 8.74
CA CYS A 125 5.50 -11.88 7.42
C CYS A 125 4.31 -12.16 6.51
N LEU A 126 3.63 -11.12 6.01
CA LEU A 126 2.59 -11.28 5.01
C LEU A 126 3.22 -11.38 3.61
N PRO A 127 2.58 -12.07 2.65
CA PRO A 127 3.01 -12.04 1.26
C PRO A 127 3.00 -10.61 0.71
N ALA A 128 3.83 -10.33 -0.29
CA ALA A 128 3.80 -9.03 -0.96
C ALA A 128 2.40 -8.80 -1.57
N PRO A 129 1.75 -7.65 -1.28
CA PRO A 129 0.46 -7.34 -1.89
C PRO A 129 0.62 -7.20 -3.40
N GLU A 130 -0.40 -7.60 -4.14
CA GLU A 130 -0.40 -7.46 -5.60
C GLU A 130 -0.20 -5.99 -6.00
N ARG A 131 0.53 -5.77 -7.09
CA ARG A 131 0.80 -4.42 -7.61
C ARG A 131 -0.51 -3.83 -8.15
N ALA A 132 -1.10 -2.90 -7.40
CA ALA A 132 -2.30 -2.17 -7.82
C ALA A 132 -2.14 -1.54 -9.22
N THR A 133 -2.71 -2.20 -10.24
CA THR A 133 -2.68 -1.76 -11.62
C THR A 133 -3.72 -0.66 -11.85
N ARG A 134 -3.33 0.60 -11.65
CA ARG A 134 -4.17 1.74 -12.09
C ARG A 134 -4.28 1.72 -13.61
N ARG A 135 -5.38 1.15 -14.14
CA ARG A 135 -5.79 1.32 -15.53
C ARG A 135 -5.87 2.82 -15.82
N ARG A 136 -4.94 3.33 -16.62
CA ARG A 136 -5.08 4.66 -17.22
C ARG A 136 -6.18 4.54 -18.27
N MET A 137 -7.35 5.10 -17.99
CA MET A 137 -8.35 5.33 -19.03
C MET A 137 -7.75 6.30 -20.05
N THR A 138 -7.31 5.77 -21.20
CA THR A 138 -6.95 6.56 -22.37
C THR A 138 -8.25 7.04 -23.01
N MET A 139 -8.64 8.28 -22.70
CA MET A 139 -9.79 8.92 -23.35
C MET A 139 -9.62 8.87 -24.87
N PRO A 140 -10.56 8.29 -25.64
CA PRO A 140 -10.48 8.26 -27.09
C PRO A 140 -10.58 9.70 -27.62
N LYS A 141 -9.63 10.09 -28.47
CA LYS A 141 -9.73 11.37 -29.19
C LYS A 141 -10.89 11.25 -30.17
N ALA A 142 -11.95 12.04 -29.97
CA ALA A 142 -13.03 12.16 -30.93
C ALA A 142 -12.46 12.58 -32.30
N LYS A 143 -12.59 11.70 -33.30
CA LYS A 143 -12.38 12.08 -34.70
C LYS A 143 -13.60 12.90 -35.11
N LYS A 144 -13.41 14.18 -35.44
CA LYS A 144 -14.45 14.93 -36.17
C LYS A 144 -14.56 14.31 -37.56
N GLN A 145 -15.62 13.56 -37.81
CA GLN A 145 -16.17 13.47 -39.16
C GLN A 145 -16.83 14.81 -39.47
N VAL A 146 -16.56 15.34 -40.65
CA VAL A 146 -17.39 16.36 -41.29
C VAL A 146 -17.57 15.85 -42.70
N ASP A 147 -18.76 15.33 -42.97
CA ASP A 147 -19.18 14.95 -44.31
C ASP A 147 -19.77 16.17 -45.04
N MET A 148 -19.90 15.97 -46.36
CA MET A 148 -20.76 16.68 -47.30
C MET A 148 -20.27 17.91 -48.09
N VAL A 149 -20.24 17.63 -49.41
CA VAL A 149 -20.79 18.41 -50.54
C VAL A 149 -19.81 19.19 -51.42
N ASP A 150 -19.85 18.75 -52.68
CA ASP A 150 -19.20 19.26 -53.87
C ASP A 150 -19.88 20.55 -54.37
N LYS A 151 -19.10 21.61 -54.61
CA LYS A 151 -19.35 22.49 -55.76
C LYS A 151 -18.10 23.22 -56.22
N ARG A 152 -18.01 23.35 -57.55
CA ARG A 152 -16.87 23.90 -58.30
C ARG A 152 -16.87 25.44 -58.39
N GLN A 153 -15.69 25.91 -58.81
CA GLN A 153 -15.39 27.15 -59.55
C GLN A 153 -15.18 28.47 -58.77
N ALA A 154 -14.10 29.14 -59.20
CA ALA A 154 -13.55 30.43 -58.79
C ALA A 154 -14.09 31.54 -59.74
N PRO A 155 -13.55 32.79 -59.87
CA PRO A 155 -12.26 33.33 -59.36
C PRO A 155 -12.26 34.81 -58.89
N ILE A 156 -11.05 35.37 -58.62
CA ILE A 156 -10.60 36.79 -58.61
C ILE A 156 -11.34 37.82 -57.70
N THR A 157 -10.74 38.83 -57.05
CA THR A 157 -9.40 39.50 -56.96
C THR A 157 -9.32 40.21 -55.57
N SER A 158 -8.22 40.66 -54.95
CA SER A 158 -6.75 40.54 -55.15
C SER A 158 -6.00 41.12 -53.93
N ALA A 159 -4.70 40.77 -53.77
CA ALA A 159 -3.65 41.46 -52.98
C ALA A 159 -3.81 41.60 -51.43
N ALA A 160 -2.76 41.49 -50.60
CA ALA A 160 -1.39 40.99 -50.76
C ALA A 160 -0.75 40.69 -49.36
N ASN A 161 0.50 40.18 -49.38
CA ASN A 161 1.40 39.90 -48.23
C ASN A 161 1.04 38.67 -47.37
N VAL A 162 1.60 37.47 -47.58
CA VAL A 162 3.03 37.06 -47.57
C VAL A 162 3.66 37.15 -46.17
N THR A 163 3.63 36.04 -45.42
CA THR A 163 4.86 35.28 -45.08
C THR A 163 4.61 34.02 -44.23
N ALA A 164 5.37 32.97 -44.58
CA ALA A 164 5.97 31.96 -43.71
C ALA A 164 5.11 31.21 -42.65
N ASN A 165 4.91 29.93 -42.95
CA ASN A 165 4.74 28.84 -41.98
C ASN A 165 5.72 28.96 -40.78
N VAL A 166 5.21 29.27 -39.58
CA VAL A 166 5.98 29.12 -38.33
C VAL A 166 5.43 27.97 -37.50
N THR A 167 6.23 26.91 -37.49
CA THR A 167 6.10 25.66 -36.74
C THR A 167 5.41 25.74 -35.36
N ALA A 168 4.63 24.71 -35.02
CA ALA A 168 3.97 24.53 -33.72
C ALA A 168 4.92 24.32 -32.51
N ASN A 169 6.23 24.55 -32.67
CA ASN A 169 7.26 24.33 -31.64
C ASN A 169 7.50 25.52 -30.69
N ALA A 170 6.92 26.70 -30.95
CA ALA A 170 7.02 27.86 -30.05
C ALA A 170 6.31 27.65 -28.69
N SER A 171 5.25 26.84 -28.64
CA SER A 171 4.49 26.54 -27.41
C SER A 171 5.18 25.50 -26.50
N SER A 172 6.08 24.67 -27.04
CA SER A 172 6.70 23.55 -26.32
C SER A 172 7.69 24.01 -25.24
N LYS A 173 8.59 24.95 -25.57
CA LYS A 173 9.59 25.48 -24.62
C LYS A 173 8.95 26.32 -23.48
N LYS A 174 7.88 27.09 -23.76
CA LYS A 174 7.16 27.86 -22.71
C LYS A 174 6.47 26.93 -21.70
N ARG A 175 5.88 25.81 -22.16
CA ARG A 175 5.16 24.84 -21.30
C ARG A 175 6.07 23.91 -20.48
N ALA A 176 7.33 23.73 -20.90
CA ALA A 176 8.33 22.98 -20.15
C ALA A 176 8.85 23.74 -18.93
N LYS A 177 8.89 25.08 -18.97
CA LYS A 177 9.41 25.92 -17.87
C LYS A 177 8.40 26.08 -16.73
N SER A 178 7.10 26.19 -17.01
CA SER A 178 6.05 26.20 -15.97
C SER A 178 5.94 24.88 -15.19
N ARG A 179 6.25 23.74 -15.83
CA ARG A 179 6.32 22.42 -15.15
C ARG A 179 7.48 22.27 -14.15
N LYS A 180 8.43 23.23 -14.11
CA LYS A 180 9.55 23.25 -13.15
C LYS A 180 9.41 24.31 -12.04
N ALA A 181 8.37 25.15 -12.08
CA ALA A 181 8.29 26.37 -11.28
C ALA A 181 7.51 26.23 -9.95
N GLY A 182 7.14 25.00 -9.55
CA GLY A 182 6.56 24.70 -8.24
C GLY A 182 5.15 25.27 -8.01
N LEU A 183 4.68 25.16 -6.76
CA LEU A 183 3.36 25.61 -6.33
C LEU A 183 3.17 27.14 -6.47
N GLN A 184 4.22 27.92 -6.18
CA GLN A 184 4.20 29.39 -6.26
C GLN A 184 3.86 29.90 -7.65
N ALA A 185 4.41 29.32 -8.72
CA ALA A 185 4.08 29.76 -10.08
C ALA A 185 2.63 29.45 -10.50
N LEU A 186 1.99 28.45 -9.88
CA LEU A 186 0.56 28.18 -10.06
C LEU A 186 -0.29 29.22 -9.31
N LEU A 187 0.12 29.59 -8.08
CA LEU A 187 -0.53 30.65 -7.29
C LEU A 187 -0.48 32.01 -8.02
N SER A 188 0.70 32.44 -8.49
CA SER A 188 0.83 33.70 -9.25
C SER A 188 0.00 33.69 -10.54
N GLY A 189 -0.02 32.56 -11.27
CA GLY A 189 -0.84 32.41 -12.47
C GLY A 189 -2.35 32.36 -12.22
N GLN A 190 -2.78 31.98 -11.02
CA GLN A 190 -4.17 32.05 -10.59
C GLN A 190 -4.58 33.49 -10.23
N GLN A 191 -3.71 34.22 -9.54
CA GLN A 191 -3.89 35.62 -9.19
C GLN A 191 -4.05 36.51 -10.45
N GLN A 192 -3.28 36.23 -11.49
CA GLN A 192 -3.35 36.92 -12.78
C GLN A 192 -4.56 36.50 -13.66
N ARG A 193 -5.41 35.58 -13.19
CA ARG A 193 -6.66 35.15 -13.84
C ARG A 193 -7.93 35.53 -13.06
N GLN A 194 -7.79 36.23 -11.93
CA GLN A 194 -8.93 36.68 -11.13
C GLN A 194 -9.49 38.03 -11.60
N SER A 195 -9.87 38.11 -12.87
CA SER A 195 -10.94 39.02 -13.28
C SER A 195 -12.28 38.32 -13.00
N ASN A 196 -12.74 38.44 -11.76
CA ASN A 196 -14.08 38.10 -11.26
C ASN A 196 -14.51 36.61 -11.27
N PRO A 197 -14.20 35.83 -10.21
CA PRO A 197 -14.96 34.65 -9.82
C PRO A 197 -16.01 34.98 -8.73
N LEU A 198 -17.25 34.52 -8.93
CA LEU A 198 -18.39 34.68 -8.03
C LEU A 198 -18.04 34.37 -6.56
N SER A 199 -18.51 35.22 -5.65
CA SER A 199 -18.21 35.13 -4.22
C SER A 199 -19.23 34.26 -3.48
N LEU A 200 -18.82 33.65 -2.35
CA LEU A 200 -19.70 32.81 -1.51
C LEU A 200 -20.87 33.57 -0.87
N ALA A 201 -20.98 34.89 -1.05
CA ALA A 201 -22.12 35.69 -0.62
C ALA A 201 -23.38 35.52 -1.52
N ASP A 202 -23.24 35.06 -2.77
CA ASP A 202 -24.35 34.99 -3.73
C ASP A 202 -25.35 33.83 -3.48
N PHE A 203 -25.06 32.92 -2.56
CA PHE A 203 -25.89 31.73 -2.27
C PHE A 203 -26.64 31.81 -0.93
N GLY A 204 -26.89 33.02 -0.42
CA GLY A 204 -27.42 33.28 0.91
C GLY A 204 -28.74 34.07 0.96
N ARG A 205 -29.79 33.62 0.25
CA ARG A 205 -31.19 34.03 0.49
C ARG A 205 -32.17 32.94 0.07
#